data_AF-A0A4P6ZJS4-F1
#
_entry.id   AF-A0A4P6ZJS4-F1
#
_cell.length_a   1.000
_cell.length_b   1.000
_cell.length_c   1.000
_cell.angle_alpha   90.00
_cell.angle_beta   90.00
_cell.angle_gamma   90.00
#
_symmetry.space_group_name_H-M   'P 1'
#
loop_
_entity.id
_entity.type
_entity.pdbx_description
1 polymer ?
#
loop_
_entity_poly.entity_id
_entity_poly.type
_entity_poly.pdbx_seq_one_letter_code
_entity_poly.pdbx_strand_id
1 'polypeptide(L)'
;MINFKAVERRNPLLPDDPKKFYPQVKSTGVVDIRMISEELSDASTLNSVDIRAVLFGLEKSLLKYLREGYIVKFGDLGTFRPSLRGTGAETADELTASSVKKIRIIFSPSPILKHTVATAVVKKIQAS
;
A
#
# COMPACT_ATOMS: atom_id res chain seq x y z
N MET A 1 -3.14 -16.03 9.50
CA MET A 1 -3.73 -15.52 10.76
C MET A 1 -3.08 -14.19 11.11
N ILE A 2 -3.86 -13.16 11.46
CA ILE A 2 -3.35 -11.84 11.86
C ILE A 2 -3.36 -11.75 13.39
N ASN A 3 -2.19 -11.50 13.98
CA ASN A 3 -2.06 -11.33 15.43
C ASN A 3 -2.30 -9.86 15.80
N PHE A 4 -2.98 -9.62 16.92
CA PHE A 4 -3.13 -8.26 17.48
C PHE A 4 -2.98 -8.26 19.00
N LYS A 5 -2.55 -7.12 19.54
CA LYS A 5 -2.52 -6.83 20.97
C LYS A 5 -3.47 -5.69 21.31
N ALA A 6 -3.91 -5.63 22.57
CA ALA A 6 -4.66 -4.49 23.08
C ALA A 6 -3.67 -3.36 23.44
N VAL A 7 -3.93 -2.14 22.97
CA VAL A 7 -3.14 -0.96 23.31
C VAL A 7 -4.06 0.13 23.82
N GLU A 8 -3.73 0.65 25.00
CA GLU A 8 -4.42 1.77 25.59
C GLU A 8 -4.14 3.05 24.79
N ARG A 9 -5.19 3.77 24.38
CA ARG A 9 -5.08 5.07 23.69
C ARG A 9 -6.09 6.07 24.23
N ARG A 10 -5.70 7.35 24.22
CA ARG A 10 -6.59 8.49 24.45
C ARG A 10 -7.28 8.87 23.15
N ASN A 11 -8.55 9.26 23.21
CA ASN A 11 -9.26 9.81 22.05
C ASN A 11 -8.83 11.28 21.84
N PRO A 12 -8.23 11.66 20.70
CA PRO A 12 -7.83 13.05 20.45
C PRO A 12 -9.02 14.02 20.33
N LEU A 13 -10.21 13.52 19.96
CA LEU A 13 -11.42 14.34 19.81
C LEU A 13 -12.15 14.56 21.14
N LEU A 14 -11.95 13.68 22.12
CA LEU A 14 -12.54 13.74 23.46
C LEU A 14 -11.45 13.47 24.49
N PRO A 15 -10.62 14.47 24.82
CA PRO A 15 -9.45 14.27 25.66
C PRO A 15 -9.82 13.87 27.09
N ASP A 16 -10.97 14.30 27.59
CA ASP A 16 -11.38 14.07 28.99
C ASP A 16 -12.05 12.70 29.21
N ASP A 17 -12.34 11.96 28.13
CA ASP A 17 -12.84 10.59 28.22
C ASP A 17 -11.78 9.64 28.81
N PRO A 18 -12.20 8.63 29.60
CA PRO A 18 -11.33 7.54 30.01
C PRO A 18 -10.66 6.88 28.79
N LYS A 19 -9.39 6.52 28.95
CA LYS A 19 -8.64 5.83 27.90
C LYS A 19 -9.31 4.49 27.57
N LYS A 20 -9.27 4.11 26.28
CA LYS A 20 -9.85 2.86 25.77
C LYS A 20 -8.75 1.98 25.17
N PHE A 21 -8.96 0.67 25.21
CA PHE A 21 -8.08 -0.29 24.54
C PHE A 21 -8.52 -0.51 23.10
N TYR A 22 -7.58 -0.38 22.17
CA TYR A 22 -7.79 -0.61 20.75
C TYR A 22 -6.94 -1.77 20.25
N PRO A 23 -7.43 -2.56 19.28
CA PRO A 23 -6.61 -3.59 18.64
C PRO A 23 -5.49 -2.93 17.84
N GLN A 24 -4.25 -3.36 18.10
CA GLN A 24 -3.09 -3.02 17.29
C GLN A 24 -2.52 -4.30 16.68
N VAL A 25 -2.46 -4.35 15.36
CA VAL A 25 -1.82 -5.46 14.64
C VAL A 25 -0.37 -5.61 15.11
N LYS A 26 0.01 -6.83 15.48
CA LYS A 26 1.40 -7.23 15.70
C LYS A 26 1.88 -7.87 14.41
N SER A 27 2.86 -7.25 13.75
CA SER A 27 3.46 -7.82 12.55
C SER A 27 4.05 -9.21 12.85
N THR A 28 3.78 -10.17 11.96
CA THR A 28 4.36 -11.52 12.01
C THR A 28 5.81 -11.53 11.52
N GLY A 29 6.19 -10.57 10.68
CA GLY A 29 7.50 -10.49 10.07
C GLY A 29 7.48 -9.62 8.82
N VAL A 30 8.56 -9.70 8.04
CA VAL A 30 8.68 -9.04 6.74
C VAL A 30 8.97 -10.13 5.72
N VAL A 31 8.18 -10.15 4.65
CA VAL A 31 8.45 -10.97 3.46
C VAL A 31 9.01 -10.03 2.40
N ASP A 32 10.22 -10.32 1.91
CA ASP A 32 10.89 -9.50 0.92
C ASP A 32 10.88 -10.14 -0.48
N ILE A 33 11.43 -9.43 -1.46
CA ILE A 33 11.49 -9.90 -2.85
C ILE A 33 12.30 -11.18 -3.02
N ARG A 34 13.29 -11.44 -2.15
CA ARG A 34 14.11 -12.64 -2.23
C ARG A 34 13.28 -13.84 -1.83
N MET A 35 12.59 -13.75 -0.69
CA MET A 35 11.69 -14.81 -0.20
C MET A 35 10.60 -15.14 -1.22
N ILE A 36 9.94 -14.12 -1.79
CA ILE A 36 8.92 -14.32 -2.84
C ILE A 36 9.53 -14.99 -4.08
N SER A 37 10.74 -14.60 -4.47
CA SER A 37 11.38 -15.17 -5.66
C SER A 37 11.79 -16.63 -5.48
N GLU A 38 12.24 -17.02 -4.28
CA GLU A 38 12.51 -18.43 -3.97
C GLU A 38 11.20 -19.25 -3.98
N GLU A 39 10.15 -18.75 -3.31
CA GLU A 39 8.83 -19.41 -3.29
C GLU A 39 8.26 -19.64 -4.70
N LEU A 40 8.38 -18.63 -5.58
CA LEU A 40 7.94 -18.75 -6.97
C LEU A 40 8.86 -19.65 -7.80
N SER A 41 10.15 -19.73 -7.46
CA SER A 41 11.10 -20.61 -8.14
C SER A 41 10.74 -22.07 -7.85
N ASP A 42 10.43 -22.41 -6.60
CA ASP A 42 10.00 -23.76 -6.20
C ASP A 42 8.68 -24.17 -6.89
N ALA A 43 7.82 -23.20 -7.21
CA ALA A 43 6.53 -23.41 -7.85
C ALA A 43 6.56 -23.35 -9.39
N SER A 44 7.72 -23.09 -10.01
CA SER A 44 7.82 -22.89 -11.47
C SER A 44 9.12 -23.48 -12.06
N THR A 45 9.31 -23.32 -13.36
CA THR A 45 10.56 -23.72 -14.04
C THR A 45 11.62 -22.61 -14.07
N LEU A 46 11.29 -21.42 -13.54
CA LEU A 46 12.21 -20.29 -13.48
C LEU A 46 13.08 -20.39 -12.22
N ASN A 47 14.37 -20.09 -12.34
CA ASN A 47 15.20 -19.93 -11.17
C ASN A 47 14.93 -18.57 -10.48
N SER A 48 15.28 -18.46 -9.20
CA SER A 48 15.04 -17.24 -8.43
C SER A 48 15.79 -16.00 -8.95
N VAL A 49 16.89 -16.17 -9.69
CA VAL A 49 17.63 -15.05 -10.32
C VAL A 49 16.79 -14.43 -11.44
N ASP A 50 16.22 -15.26 -12.31
CA ASP A 50 15.39 -14.82 -13.43
C ASP A 50 14.11 -14.16 -12.93
N ILE A 51 13.47 -14.72 -11.89
CA ILE A 51 12.27 -14.14 -11.28
C ILE A 51 12.57 -12.76 -10.70
N ARG A 52 13.69 -12.59 -9.99
CA ARG A 52 14.12 -11.28 -9.47
C ARG A 52 14.33 -10.26 -10.60
N ALA A 53 14.91 -10.68 -11.73
CA ALA A 53 15.10 -9.82 -12.89
C ALA A 53 13.76 -9.34 -13.47
N VAL A 54 12.76 -10.23 -13.57
CA VAL A 54 11.41 -9.89 -14.04
C VAL A 54 10.73 -8.91 -13.08
N LEU A 55 10.77 -9.17 -11.76
CA LEU A 55 10.16 -8.29 -10.76
C LEU A 55 10.81 -6.90 -10.74
N PHE A 56 12.11 -6.82 -10.97
CA PHE A 56 12.82 -5.55 -11.12
C PHE A 56 12.43 -4.80 -12.41
N GLY A 57 12.30 -5.52 -13.53
CA GLY A 57 11.81 -4.94 -14.79
C GLY A 57 10.38 -4.41 -14.68
N LEU A 58 9.54 -5.12 -13.94
CA LEU A 58 8.18 -4.73 -13.60
C LEU A 58 8.14 -3.43 -12.78
N GLU A 59 8.96 -3.34 -11.72
CA GLU A 59 9.09 -2.12 -10.92
C GLU A 59 9.50 -0.92 -11.78
N LYS A 60 10.54 -1.08 -12.61
CA LYS A 60 10.98 -0.04 -13.54
C LYS A 60 9.89 0.41 -14.49
N SER A 61 9.12 -0.53 -15.03
CA SER A 61 8.03 -0.24 -15.96
C SER A 61 6.91 0.54 -15.25
N LEU A 62 6.52 0.11 -14.05
CA LEU A 62 5.53 0.81 -13.23
C LEU A 62 5.96 2.25 -12.95
N LEU A 63 7.20 2.47 -12.50
CA LEU A 63 7.73 3.81 -12.22
C LEU A 63 7.78 4.69 -13.46
N LYS A 64 8.18 4.14 -14.61
CA LYS A 64 8.20 4.85 -15.89
C LYS A 64 6.81 5.35 -16.25
N TYR A 65 5.82 4.46 -16.30
CA TYR A 65 4.47 4.80 -16.73
C TYR A 65 3.77 5.76 -15.77
N LEU A 66 3.99 5.63 -14.46
CA LEU A 66 3.45 6.58 -13.48
C LEU A 66 4.03 7.99 -13.65
N ARG A 67 5.33 8.10 -13.94
CA ARG A 67 5.98 9.40 -14.21
C ARG A 67 5.44 10.06 -15.48
N GLU A 68 5.05 9.25 -16.47
CA GLU A 68 4.45 9.72 -17.74
C GLU A 68 2.96 10.05 -17.62
N GLY A 69 2.36 9.91 -16.43
CA GLY A 69 0.96 10.28 -16.18
C GLY A 69 -0.04 9.12 -16.34
N TYR A 70 0.42 7.92 -16.70
CA TYR A 70 -0.47 6.78 -16.93
C TYR A 70 -1.06 6.23 -15.64
N ILE A 71 -2.28 5.69 -15.77
CA ILE A 71 -2.90 4.84 -14.76
C ILE A 71 -2.44 3.40 -15.02
N VAL A 72 -1.79 2.79 -14.03
CA VAL A 72 -1.31 1.41 -14.13
C VAL A 72 -2.23 0.50 -13.32
N LYS A 73 -2.99 -0.35 -14.00
CA LYS A 73 -3.79 -1.41 -13.38
C LYS A 73 -2.94 -2.65 -13.23
N PHE A 74 -2.82 -3.14 -12.00
CA PHE A 74 -2.01 -4.28 -11.66
C PHE A 74 -2.92 -5.45 -11.24
N GLY A 75 -3.59 -6.05 -12.23
CA GLY A 75 -4.50 -7.18 -12.07
C GLY A 75 -5.36 -7.11 -10.80
N ASP A 76 -5.29 -8.17 -10.01
CA ASP A 76 -6.03 -8.33 -8.76
C ASP A 76 -5.41 -7.60 -7.57
N LEU A 77 -4.28 -6.91 -7.71
CA LEU A 77 -3.75 -6.08 -6.62
C LEU A 77 -4.50 -4.75 -6.54
N GLY A 78 -4.66 -4.08 -7.67
CA GLY A 78 -5.35 -2.80 -7.72
C GLY A 78 -4.82 -1.86 -8.79
N THR A 79 -4.94 -0.56 -8.52
CA THR A 79 -4.63 0.49 -9.50
C THR A 79 -3.73 1.55 -8.89
N PHE A 80 -2.63 1.86 -9.57
CA PHE A 80 -1.77 2.99 -9.28
C PHE A 80 -2.10 4.13 -10.25
N ARG A 81 -2.27 5.34 -9.72
CA ARG A 81 -2.49 6.53 -10.54
C ARG A 81 -1.80 7.76 -9.97
N PRO A 82 -1.28 8.65 -10.82
CA PRO A 82 -0.83 9.97 -10.38
C PRO A 82 -2.02 10.81 -9.92
N SER A 83 -1.76 11.71 -8.97
CA SER A 83 -2.69 12.70 -8.47
C SER A 83 -1.91 13.94 -8.10
N LEU A 84 -2.46 15.10 -8.41
CA LEU A 84 -1.89 16.38 -8.03
C LEU A 84 -2.77 17.10 -7.02
N ARG A 85 -2.15 17.95 -6.22
CA ARG A 85 -2.80 18.94 -5.38
C ARG A 85 -2.21 20.29 -5.72
N GLY A 86 -3.06 21.28 -5.93
CA GLY A 86 -2.66 22.64 -6.22
C GLY A 86 -3.44 23.66 -5.39
N THR A 87 -3.10 24.92 -5.62
CA THR A 87 -3.91 26.08 -5.22
C THR A 87 -4.87 26.42 -6.35
N GLY A 88 -6.10 26.77 -6.02
CA GLY A 88 -7.07 27.29 -7.00
C GLY A 88 -6.66 28.67 -7.50
N ALA A 89 -7.15 29.04 -8.68
CA ALA A 89 -7.10 30.38 -9.24
C ALA A 89 -8.53 30.84 -9.56
N GLU A 90 -8.74 32.14 -9.75
CA GLU A 90 -10.07 32.71 -10.01
C GLU A 90 -10.57 32.31 -11.42
N THR A 91 -9.65 32.17 -12.37
CA THR A 91 -9.94 31.72 -13.74
C THR A 91 -9.11 30.51 -14.15
N ALA A 92 -9.57 29.78 -15.17
CA ALA A 92 -8.84 28.62 -15.70
C ALA A 92 -7.50 29.03 -16.34
N ASP A 93 -7.45 30.21 -16.97
CA ASP A 93 -6.27 30.72 -17.67
C ASP A 93 -5.14 31.11 -16.71
N GLU A 94 -5.48 31.48 -15.47
CA GLU A 94 -4.52 31.77 -14.39
C GLU A 94 -3.88 30.50 -13.81
N LEU A 95 -4.43 29.32 -14.11
CA LEU A 95 -3.95 28.07 -13.55
C LEU A 95 -2.73 27.56 -14.33
N THR A 96 -1.56 27.63 -13.71
CA THR A 96 -0.29 27.24 -14.34
C THR A 96 0.35 26.05 -13.63
N ALA A 97 1.46 25.53 -14.18
CA ALA A 97 2.25 24.49 -13.52
C ALA A 97 2.73 24.89 -12.11
N SER A 98 2.93 26.20 -11.86
CA SER A 98 3.31 26.71 -10.53
C SER A 98 2.18 26.66 -9.48
N SER A 99 0.93 26.55 -9.95
CA SER A 99 -0.24 26.33 -9.10
C SER A 99 -0.26 24.90 -8.53
N VAL A 100 0.49 23.95 -9.13
CA VAL A 100 0.65 22.60 -8.60
C VAL A 100 1.63 22.61 -7.41
N LYS A 101 1.14 22.21 -6.23
CA LYS A 101 1.93 22.18 -4.98
C LYS A 101 2.51 20.82 -4.67
N LYS A 102 1.85 19.75 -5.11
CA LYS A 102 2.30 18.38 -4.83
C LYS A 102 1.81 17.41 -5.88
N ILE A 103 2.72 16.57 -6.38
CA ILE A 103 2.40 15.38 -7.16
C ILE A 103 2.58 14.17 -6.22
N ARG A 104 1.63 13.24 -6.27
CA ARG A 104 1.64 12.01 -5.46
C ARG A 104 1.07 10.84 -6.25
N ILE A 105 1.32 9.64 -5.77
CA ILE A 105 0.69 8.42 -6.26
C ILE A 105 -0.48 8.06 -5.34
N ILE A 106 -1.57 7.58 -5.93
CA ILE A 106 -2.67 6.94 -5.22
C ILE A 106 -2.68 5.48 -5.63
N PHE A 107 -2.59 4.58 -4.64
CA PHE A 107 -2.90 3.16 -4.82
C PHE A 107 -4.32 2.89 -4.35
N SER A 108 -5.13 2.31 -5.23
CA SER A 108 -6.50 1.87 -4.93
C SER A 108 -6.52 0.35 -4.95
N PRO A 109 -6.65 -0.32 -3.78
CA PRO A 109 -6.76 -1.77 -3.71
C PRO A 109 -7.97 -2.27 -4.50
N SER A 110 -7.80 -3.37 -5.21
CA SER A 110 -8.90 -4.05 -5.90
C SER A 110 -9.95 -4.57 -4.90
N PRO A 111 -11.18 -4.89 -5.34
CA PRO A 111 -12.18 -5.54 -4.49
C PRO A 111 -11.67 -6.87 -3.89
N ILE A 112 -10.98 -7.68 -4.70
CA ILE A 112 -10.43 -8.96 -4.24
C ILE A 112 -9.34 -8.77 -3.19
N LEU A 113 -8.40 -7.82 -3.36
CA LEU A 113 -7.37 -7.55 -2.36
C LEU A 113 -7.97 -7.10 -1.02
N LYS A 114 -9.01 -6.26 -1.06
CA LYS A 114 -9.75 -5.85 0.15
C LYS A 114 -10.41 -7.05 0.83
N HIS A 115 -11.06 -7.91 0.05
CA HIS A 115 -11.76 -9.09 0.57
C HIS A 115 -10.79 -10.12 1.19
N THR A 116 -9.64 -10.36 0.57
CA THR A 116 -8.61 -11.28 1.07
C THR A 116 -8.16 -10.93 2.48
N VAL A 117 -7.97 -9.64 2.78
CA VAL A 117 -7.57 -9.20 4.13
C VAL A 117 -8.77 -9.19 5.10
N ALA A 118 -9.96 -8.81 4.63
CA ALA A 118 -11.16 -8.75 5.47
C ALA A 118 -11.59 -10.13 6.01
N THR A 119 -11.29 -11.21 5.29
CA THR A 119 -11.63 -12.58 5.67
C THR A 119 -10.54 -13.29 6.48
N ALA A 120 -9.43 -12.62 6.78
CA ALA A 120 -8.34 -13.21 7.54
C ALA A 120 -8.75 -13.52 9.00
N VAL A 121 -8.41 -14.73 9.47
CA VAL A 121 -8.60 -15.10 10.88
C VAL A 121 -7.71 -14.24 11.77
N VAL A 122 -8.30 -13.60 12.79
CA VAL A 122 -7.58 -12.76 13.77
C VAL A 122 -7.41 -13.47 15.11
N LYS A 123 -6.27 -13.26 15.77
CA LYS A 123 -5.96 -13.81 17.10
C LYS A 123 -5.39 -12.73 18.02
N LYS A 124 -5.98 -12.60 19.21
CA LYS A 124 -5.41 -11.77 20.28
C LYS A 124 -4.22 -12.49 20.88
N ILE A 125 -3.08 -11.82 20.97
CA ILE A 125 -1.89 -12.29 21.68
C ILE A 125 -1.74 -11.53 23.00
N GLN A 126 -1.25 -12.20 24.03
CA GLN A 126 -0.88 -11.54 25.29
C GLN A 126 0.31 -10.59 25.02
N ALA A 127 0.33 -9.44 25.69
CA ALA A 127 1.45 -8.52 25.57
C ALA A 127 2.65 -9.13 26.28
N SER A 128 3.68 -9.51 25.51
CA SER A 128 5.05 -9.74 26.00
C SER A 128 5.77 -8.41 26.14
#